data_AF-A0A2N3VL45-F1
#
_entry.id   AF-A0A2N3VL45-F1
#
_cell.length_a   1.000
_cell.length_b   1.000
_cell.length_c   1.000
_cell.angle_alpha   90.00
_cell.angle_beta   90.00
_cell.angle_gamma   90.00
#
_symmetry.space_group_name_H-M   'P 1'
#
loop_
_entity.id
_entity.type
_entity.pdbx_description
1 polymer ?
#
loop_
_entity_poly.entity_id
_entity_poly.type
_entity_poly.pdbx_seq_one_letter_code
_entity_poly.pdbx_strand_id
1 'polypeptide(L)' 'MREIRASPAHQTAKFLLSVLMLVWFGAGLAAAMQRDYFTNTPANCGDLGTIGLTVLAGPLNYLGMNPKVSECQLPEPSP' A
#
# COMPACT_ATOMS: atom_id res chain seq x y z
N MET A 1 -2.15 -46.33 1.14
CA MET A 1 -1.58 -45.58 0.00
C MET A 1 -2.19 -44.19 0.00
N ARG A 2 -1.48 -43.18 0.55
CA ARG A 2 -1.85 -41.76 0.39
C ARG A 2 -0.92 -41.20 -0.66
N GLU A 3 -1.46 -40.71 -1.76
CA GLU A 3 -0.65 -40.05 -2.77
C GLU A 3 -0.10 -38.75 -2.20
N ILE A 4 1.22 -38.66 -2.02
CA ILE A 4 1.88 -37.38 -1.78
C ILE A 4 1.88 -36.67 -3.13
N ARG A 5 0.79 -35.98 -3.43
CA ARG A 5 0.68 -35.14 -4.61
C ARG A 5 1.64 -33.97 -4.41
N ALA A 6 2.81 -34.03 -5.05
CA ALA A 6 3.71 -32.89 -5.15
C ALA A 6 2.90 -31.75 -5.78
N SER A 7 2.63 -30.70 -5.00
CA SER A 7 1.94 -29.54 -5.54
C SER A 7 2.87 -28.94 -6.60
N PRO A 8 2.37 -28.68 -7.83
CA PRO A 8 3.21 -28.08 -8.86
C PRO A 8 3.73 -26.75 -8.32
N ALA A 9 5.00 -26.43 -8.55
CA ALA A 9 5.62 -25.19 -8.06
C ALA A 9 4.83 -23.91 -8.46
N HIS A 10 4.02 -23.99 -9.53
CA HIS A 10 3.10 -22.92 -9.92
C HIS A 10 2.01 -22.61 -8.88
N GLN A 11 1.65 -23.58 -8.03
CA GLN A 11 0.47 -23.52 -7.15
C GLN A 11 0.86 -22.91 -5.81
N THR A 12 2.04 -23.27 -5.33
CA THR A 12 2.68 -22.62 -4.18
C THR A 12 3.03 -21.16 -4.49
N ALA A 13 3.59 -20.87 -5.67
CA ALA A 13 3.90 -19.49 -6.07
C ALA A 13 2.65 -18.58 -6.14
N LYS A 14 1.55 -19.07 -6.72
CA LYS A 14 0.26 -18.35 -6.77
C LYS A 14 -0.29 -18.06 -5.37
N PHE A 15 -0.22 -19.04 -4.47
CA PHE A 15 -0.65 -18.87 -3.08
C PHE A 15 0.19 -17.81 -2.35
N LEU A 16 1.52 -17.90 -2.46
CA LEU A 16 2.43 -16.93 -1.83
C LEU A 16 2.20 -15.51 -2.34
N LEU A 17 2.03 -15.35 -3.66
CA LEU A 17 1.73 -14.04 -4.26
C LEU A 17 0.38 -13.49 -3.76
N SER A 18 -0.64 -14.34 -3.67
CA SER A 18 -1.96 -13.96 -3.15
C SER A 18 -1.89 -13.51 -1.69
N VAL A 19 -1.22 -14.29 -0.84
CA VAL A 19 -1.01 -13.93 0.58
C VAL A 19 -0.21 -12.64 0.69
N LEU A 20 0.85 -12.47 -0.10
CA LEU A 20 1.64 -11.25 -0.12
C LEU A 20 0.77 -10.04 -0.49
N MET A 21 -0.04 -10.14 -1.55
CA MET A 21 -0.95 -9.06 -1.96
C MET A 21 -1.99 -8.75 -0.89
N LEU A 22 -2.57 -9.76 -0.24
CA LEU A 22 -3.54 -9.55 0.84
C LEU A 22 -2.92 -8.80 2.03
N VAL A 23 -1.73 -9.22 2.46
CA VAL A 23 -1.01 -8.55 3.55
C VAL A 23 -0.61 -7.14 3.14
N TRP A 24 -0.14 -6.96 1.90
CA TRP A 24 0.28 -5.67 1.36
C TRP A 24 -0.89 -4.68 1.33
N PHE A 25 -1.98 -5.02 0.64
CA PHE A 25 -3.16 -4.15 0.56
C PHE A 25 -3.84 -3.94 1.91
N GLY A 26 -3.85 -4.96 2.78
CA GLY A 26 -4.34 -4.83 4.15
C GLY A 26 -3.54 -3.81 4.96
N ALA A 27 -2.21 -3.84 4.88
CA ALA A 27 -1.36 -2.85 5.52
C ALA A 27 -1.55 -1.44 4.92
N GLY A 28 -1.74 -1.33 3.60
CA GLY A 28 -2.05 -0.06 2.95
C GLY A 28 -3.39 0.54 3.40
N LEU A 29 -4.42 -0.29 3.54
CA LEU A 29 -5.71 0.13 4.10
C LEU A 29 -5.58 0.58 5.56
N ALA A 30 -4.81 -0.14 6.38
CA ALA A 30 -4.51 0.27 7.75
C ALA A 30 -3.80 1.63 7.81
N ALA A 31 -2.87 1.89 6.89
CA ALA A 31 -2.20 3.19 6.78
C ALA A 31 -3.16 4.32 6.39
N ALA A 32 -4.10 4.07 5.47
CA ALA A 32 -5.14 5.03 5.11
C ALA A 32 -6.13 5.30 6.26
N MET A 33 -6.49 4.27 7.03
CA MET A 33 -7.30 4.39 8.26
C MET A 33 -6.60 5.23 9.33
N GLN A 34 -5.29 5.04 9.53
CA GLN A 34 -4.48 5.83 10.48
C GLN A 34 -4.38 7.32 10.11
N ARG A 35 -4.74 7.69 8.88
CA ARG A 35 -4.78 9.07 8.38
C ARG A 35 -6.20 9.64 8.30
N ASP A 36 -7.18 8.92 8.87
CA ASP A 36 -8.59 9.30 8.89
C ASP A 36 -9.21 9.51 7.48
N TYR A 37 -8.67 8.89 6.44
CA TYR A 37 -9.16 9.12 5.06
C TYR A 37 -10.55 8.56 4.76
N PHE A 38 -11.09 7.71 5.65
CA PHE A 38 -12.41 7.10 5.49
C PHE A 38 -13.49 7.76 6.35
N THR A 39 -13.18 8.85 7.08
CA THR A 39 -14.18 9.52 7.92
C THR A 39 -15.14 10.40 7.11
N ASN A 40 -14.77 10.78 5.89
CA ASN A 40 -15.59 11.59 4.98
C ASN A 40 -15.64 10.94 3.61
N THR A 41 -16.72 11.20 2.87
CA THR A 41 -16.82 10.79 1.47
C THR A 41 -15.83 11.59 0.60
N PRO A 42 -15.00 10.93 -0.22
CA PRO A 42 -14.11 11.62 -1.16
C PRO A 42 -14.91 12.55 -2.08
N ALA A 43 -14.55 13.84 -2.11
CA ALA A 43 -15.29 14.86 -2.86
C ALA A 43 -14.72 15.10 -4.26
N ASN A 44 -13.47 14.67 -4.51
CA ASN A 44 -12.78 14.92 -5.77
C ASN A 44 -11.76 13.82 -6.14
N CYS A 45 -11.21 13.89 -7.36
CA CYS A 45 -10.21 12.93 -7.86
C CYS A 45 -8.91 12.94 -7.05
N GLY A 46 -8.54 14.05 -6.44
CA GLY A 46 -7.36 14.17 -5.58
C GLY A 46 -7.51 13.38 -4.29
N ASP A 47 -8.70 13.41 -3.68
CA ASP A 47 -9.01 12.62 -2.47
C ASP A 47 -8.91 11.13 -2.78
N LEU A 48 -9.57 10.69 -3.87
CA LEU A 48 -9.52 9.30 -4.33
C LEU A 48 -8.09 8.86 -4.69
N GLY A 49 -7.35 9.73 -5.38
CA GLY A 49 -5.95 9.49 -5.72
C GLY A 49 -5.07 9.34 -4.48
N THR A 50 -5.30 10.17 -3.46
CA THR A 50 -4.55 10.11 -2.19
C THR A 50 -4.83 8.82 -1.43
N ILE A 51 -6.10 8.40 -1.35
CA ILE A 51 -6.47 7.12 -0.74
C ILE A 51 -5.84 5.96 -1.51
N GLY A 52 -6.00 5.93 -2.84
CA GLY A 52 -5.45 4.88 -3.69
C GLY A 52 -3.93 4.77 -3.60
N LEU A 53 -3.22 5.90 -3.67
CA LEU A 53 -1.77 5.94 -3.52
C LEU A 53 -1.34 5.47 -2.13
N THR A 54 -2.07 5.84 -1.09
CA THR A 54 -1.79 5.39 0.29
C THR A 54 -1.99 3.89 0.44
N VAL A 55 -3.00 3.30 -0.19
CA VAL A 55 -3.20 1.85 -0.14
C VAL A 55 -2.09 1.10 -0.91
N LEU A 56 -1.62 1.64 -2.02
CA LEU A 56 -0.58 1.03 -2.85
C LEU A 56 0.82 1.17 -2.25
N ALA A 57 1.18 2.37 -1.78
CA ALA A 57 2.50 2.73 -1.29
C ALA A 57 2.61 2.72 0.24
N GLY A 58 1.49 2.70 0.96
CA GLY A 58 1.43 2.70 2.43
C GLY A 58 2.32 1.68 3.11
N PRO A 59 2.35 0.41 2.65
CA PRO A 59 3.20 -0.62 3.26
C PRO A 59 4.70 -0.29 3.22
N LEU A 60 5.16 0.51 2.24
CA LEU A 60 6.56 0.94 2.17
C LEU A 60 6.95 1.81 3.38
N ASN A 61 6.02 2.57 3.95
CA ASN A 61 6.27 3.36 5.16
C ASN A 61 6.56 2.47 6.38
N TYR A 62 5.93 1.30 6.46
CA TYR A 62 6.20 0.32 7.53
C TYR A 62 7.52 -0.43 7.34
N LEU A 63 8.05 -0.41 6.11
CA LEU A 63 9.41 -0.89 5.81
C LEU A 63 10.48 0.19 6.05
N GLY A 64 10.10 1.36 6.56
CA GLY A 64 11.03 2.46 6.84
C GLY A 64 11.57 3.17 5.60
N MET A 65 10.95 2.96 4.44
CA MET A 65 11.35 3.66 3.21
C MET A 65 10.92 5.13 3.32
N ASN A 66 11.90 6.04 3.32
CA ASN A 66 11.66 7.48 3.43
C ASN A 66 12.25 8.22 2.22
N PRO A 67 11.53 8.27 1.08
CA PRO A 67 12.01 8.95 -0.11
C PRO A 67 12.11 10.46 0.17
N LYS A 68 13.33 10.99 0.06
CA LYS A 68 13.60 12.42 0.18
C LYS A 68 13.54 13.04 -1.20
N VAL A 69 12.80 14.14 -1.34
CA VAL A 69 12.90 14.99 -2.54
C VAL A 69 14.22 15.75 -2.43
N SER A 70 15.13 15.53 -3.37
CA SER A 70 16.46 16.16 -3.36
C SER A 70 16.42 17.65 -3.68
N GLU A 71 15.43 18.09 -4.46
CA GLU A 71 15.26 19.48 -4.86
C GLU A 71 13.81 19.93 -4.66
N CYS A 72 13.53 20.48 -3.47
CA CYS A 72 12.31 21.25 -3.23
C CYS A 72 12.68 22.74 -3.20
N GLN A 73 12.35 23.47 -4.26
CA GLN A 73 12.33 24.93 -4.21
C GLN A 73 11.05 25.38 -3.52
N LEU A 74 11.08 25.50 -2.19
CA LEU A 74 9.97 26.11 -1.46
C LEU A 74 9.96 27.62 -1.73
N PRO A 75 8.80 28.22 -2.04
CA PRO A 75 8.67 29.66 -2.08
C PRO A 75 8.94 30.26 -0.69
N GLU A 76 9.51 31.46 -0.66
CA GLU A 76 9.73 32.18 0.60
C GLU A 76 8.38 32.48 1.27
N PRO A 77 8.24 32.29 2.60
CA PRO A 77 7.00 32.58 3.30
C PRO A 77 6.57 34.04 3.08
N SER A 78 5.29 34.25 2.78
CA SER A 78 4.72 35.61 2.80
C SER A 78 4.75 36.18 4.23
N PRO A 79 5.02 37.48 4.41
CA PRO A 79 4.90 38.16 5.70
C PRO A 79 3.51 38.07 6.33
#